data_AF-R0KYZ5-F1
#
_entry.id   AF-R0KYZ5-F1
#
_cell.length_a   1.000
_cell.length_b   1.000
_cell.length_c   1.000
_cell.angle_alpha   90.00
_cell.angle_beta   90.00
_cell.angle_gamma   90.00
#
_symmetry.space_group_name_H-M   'P 1'
#
loop_
_entity.id
_entity.type
_entity.pdbx_description
1 polymer ?
#
loop_
_entity_poly.entity_id
_entity_poly.type
_entity_poly.pdbx_seq_one_letter_code
_entity_poly.pdbx_strand_id
1 'polypeptide(L)' 'RYDWYQTESQVIVTIMIKNAQKDDVRVQFSEKEMSASVRLPSGEDYNLKLVLLHSIVPEQSTFKVLSTKV' A
#
# COMPACT_ATOMS: atom_id res chain seq x y z
N ARG A 1 -3.19 -7.22 8.05
CA ARG A 1 -1.86 -7.89 7.99
C ARG A 1 -1.25 -7.53 6.66
N TYR A 2 0.05 -7.21 6.60
CA TYR A 2 0.72 -6.96 5.34
C TYR A 2 1.92 -7.90 5.19
N ASP A 3 2.32 -8.11 3.95
CA ASP A 3 3.51 -8.85 3.54
C ASP A 3 4.27 -7.99 2.53
N TRP A 4 5.57 -8.23 2.38
CA TRP A 4 6.38 -7.54 1.41
C TRP A 4 7.53 -8.41 0.93
N TYR A 5 7.92 -8.19 -0.31
CA TYR A 5 9.11 -8.80 -0.89
C TYR A 5 9.71 -7.82 -1.90
N GLN A 6 10.96 -8.06 -2.27
CA GLN A 6 11.67 -7.24 -3.23
C GLN A 6 12.20 -8.10 -4.37
N THR A 7 12.18 -7.52 -5.57
CA THR A 7 12.91 -8.00 -6.73
C THR A 7 14.20 -7.19 -6.88
N GLU A 8 14.94 -7.39 -7.96
CA GLU A 8 16.15 -6.59 -8.25
C GLU A 8 15.85 -5.09 -8.38
N SER A 9 14.65 -4.70 -8.83
CA SER A 9 14.31 -3.31 -9.15
C SER A 9 13.09 -2.74 -8.42
N GLN A 10 12.28 -3.58 -7.76
CA GLN A 10 11.00 -3.16 -7.19
C GLN A 10 10.78 -3.76 -5.80
N VAL A 11 10.16 -2.97 -4.92
CA VAL A 11 9.61 -3.44 -3.64
C VAL A 11 8.10 -3.59 -3.80
N ILE A 12 7.59 -4.77 -3.48
CA ILE A 12 6.16 -5.10 -3.57
C ILE A 12 5.64 -5.23 -2.15
N VAL A 13 4.65 -4.42 -1.82
CA VAL A 13 3.92 -4.49 -0.54
C VAL A 13 2.51 -4.99 -0.83
N THR A 14 2.04 -5.98 -0.08
CA THR A 14 0.69 -6.52 -0.18
C THR A 14 -0.02 -6.38 1.15
N ILE A 15 -1.15 -5.69 1.17
CA ILE A 15 -1.96 -5.48 2.37
C ILE A 15 -3.20 -6.38 2.28
N MET A 16 -3.31 -7.35 3.18
CA MET A 16 -4.43 -8.29 3.21
C MET A 16 -5.64 -7.65 3.90
N ILE A 17 -6.53 -7.06 3.09
CA ILE A 17 -7.81 -6.48 3.50
C ILE A 17 -8.90 -7.02 2.57
N LYS A 18 -9.94 -7.61 3.16
CA LYS A 18 -11.10 -8.11 2.42
C LYS A 18 -12.07 -6.97 2.16
N ASN A 19 -12.71 -6.98 0.99
CA ASN A 19 -13.77 -6.04 0.61
C ASN A 19 -13.32 -4.57 0.62
N ALA A 20 -12.03 -4.30 0.41
CA ALA A 20 -11.56 -2.94 0.17
C ALA A 20 -12.11 -2.44 -1.18
N GLN A 21 -12.81 -1.31 -1.17
CA GLN A 21 -13.20 -0.62 -2.38
C GLN A 21 -12.07 0.29 -2.83
N LYS A 22 -11.96 0.53 -4.15
CA LYS A 22 -10.89 1.39 -4.69
C LYS A 22 -10.98 2.82 -4.15
N ASP A 23 -12.20 3.32 -3.95
CA ASP A 23 -12.44 4.69 -3.46
C ASP A 23 -12.13 4.85 -1.97
N ASP A 24 -12.09 3.74 -1.22
CA ASP A 24 -11.76 3.68 0.20
C ASP A 24 -10.25 3.49 0.45
N VAL A 25 -9.46 3.33 -0.60
CA VAL A 25 -8.01 3.10 -0.54
C VAL A 25 -7.28 4.34 -1.04
N ARG A 26 -6.41 4.89 -0.20
CA ARG A 26 -5.48 5.96 -0.56
C ARG A 26 -4.07 5.47 -0.33
N VAL A 27 -3.24 5.53 -1.37
CA VAL A 27 -1.81 5.21 -1.28
C VAL A 27 -1.03 6.45 -1.71
N GLN A 28 -0.05 6.84 -0.91
CA GLN A 28 0.87 7.91 -1.22
C GLN A 28 2.29 7.36 -1.24
N PHE A 29 3.01 7.69 -2.31
CA PHE A 29 4.41 7.37 -2.47
C PHE A 29 5.21 8.66 -2.33
N SER A 30 6.30 8.58 -1.59
CA SER A 30 7.32 9.61 -1.42
C SER A 30 8.67 8.97 -1.67
N GLU A 31 9.70 9.78 -1.91
CA GLU A 31 11.03 9.25 -2.28
C GLU A 31 11.54 8.17 -1.32
N LYS A 32 11.29 8.25 -0.02
CA LYS A 32 11.75 7.26 0.97
C LYS A 32 10.63 6.73 1.86
N GLU A 33 9.39 6.89 1.45
CA GLU A 33 8.25 6.51 2.29
C GLU A 33 7.08 6.07 1.41
N MET A 34 6.35 5.08 1.89
CA MET A 34 5.03 4.72 1.38
C MET A 34 4.03 4.81 2.52
N SER A 35 2.89 5.44 2.29
CA SER A 35 1.74 5.38 3.19
C SER A 35 0.52 4.83 2.47
N ALA A 36 -0.26 4.00 3.16
CA ALA A 36 -1.50 3.45 2.67
C ALA A 36 -2.56 3.58 3.76
N SER A 37 -3.68 4.20 3.41
CA SER A 37 -4.86 4.37 4.27
C SER A 37 -6.02 3.66 3.60
N VAL A 38 -6.66 2.74 4.32
CA VAL A 38 -7.79 1.96 3.83
C VAL A 38 -8.94 2.08 4.83
N ARG A 39 -10.07 2.61 4.37
CA ARG A 39 -11.29 2.67 5.19
C ARG A 39 -11.93 1.30 5.23
N LEU A 40 -12.03 0.72 6.43
CA LEU A 40 -12.64 -0.59 6.61
C LEU A 40 -14.17 -0.46 6.69
N PRO A 41 -14.92 -1.50 6.27
CA PRO A 41 -16.39 -1.51 6.42
C PRO A 41 -16.87 -1.41 7.87
N SER A 42 -16.03 -1.72 8.85
CA SER A 42 -16.31 -1.52 10.28
C SER A 42 -16.36 -0.04 10.68
N GLY A 43 -15.93 0.87 9.82
CA GLY A 43 -15.81 2.29 10.09
C GLY A 43 -14.43 2.72 10.61
N GLU A 44 -13.51 1.78 10.84
CA GLU A 44 -12.13 2.05 11.25
C GLU A 44 -11.22 2.28 10.04
N ASP A 45 -10.20 3.12 10.21
CA ASP A 45 -9.18 3.33 9.18
C ASP A 45 -7.94 2.48 9.46
N TYR A 46 -7.61 1.59 8.52
CA TYR A 46 -6.33 0.90 8.52
C TYR A 46 -5.27 1.79 7.88
N ASN A 47 -4.27 2.19 8.67
CA ASN A 47 -3.16 3.01 8.20
C ASN A 47 -1.86 2.22 8.29
N LEU A 48 -1.14 2.13 7.18
CA LEU A 48 0.19 1.54 7.07
C LEU A 48 1.15 2.62 6.58
N LYS A 49 2.22 2.87 7.33
CA LYS A 49 3.32 3.75 6.93
C LYS A 49 4.61 2.95 6.97
N LEU A 50 5.33 2.94 5.86
CA LEU A 50 6.59 2.24 5.67
C LEU A 50 7.66 3.24 5.28
N VAL A 51 8.71 3.32 6.09
CA VAL A 51 9.94 4.06 5.74
C VAL A 51 10.84 3.11 4.97
N LEU A 52 11.21 3.50 3.75
CA LEU A 52 12.00 2.68 2.84
C LEU A 52 13.49 2.94 3.07
N LEU A 53 14.30 1.88 3.02
CA LEU A 53 15.75 1.99 3.16
C LEU A 53 16.38 2.71 1.96
N HIS A 54 15.85 2.42 0.76
CA HIS A 54 16.29 3.00 -0.50
C HIS A 54 15.22 3.93 -1.06
N SER A 55 15.68 4.93 -1.83
CA SER A 55 14.76 5.83 -2.49
C SER A 55 14.02 5.12 -3.63
N ILE A 56 12.71 5.37 -3.75
CA ILE A 56 11.86 4.96 -4.87
C ILE A 56 11.54 6.17 -5.75
N VAL A 57 11.00 5.91 -6.94
CA VAL A 57 10.44 6.94 -7.82
C VAL A 57 8.92 6.95 -7.64
N PRO A 58 8.33 7.92 -6.91
CA PRO A 58 6.90 7.94 -6.63
C PRO A 58 6.03 7.92 -7.89
N GLU A 59 6.49 8.60 -8.95
CA GLU A 59 5.78 8.70 -10.24
C GLU A 59 5.70 7.36 -10.99
N GLN A 60 6.63 6.45 -10.74
CA GLN A 60 6.63 5.10 -11.31
C GLN A 60 5.99 4.07 -10.37
N SER A 61 5.64 4.49 -9.15
CA SER A 61 5.05 3.62 -8.15
C SER A 61 3.55 3.50 -8.40
N THR A 62 3.02 2.27 -8.29
CA THR A 62 1.61 2.00 -8.57
C THR A 62 1.01 1.11 -7.48
N PHE A 63 -0.32 1.13 -7.36
CA PHE A 63 -1.06 0.24 -6.48
C PHE A 63 -2.27 -0.34 -7.21
N LYS A 64 -2.73 -1.51 -6.77
CA LYS A 64 -3.90 -2.17 -7.35
C LYS A 64 -4.77 -2.77 -6.27
N VAL A 65 -6.01 -2.32 -6.21
CA VAL A 65 -7.00 -2.89 -5.30
C VAL A 65 -7.61 -4.14 -5.91
N LEU A 66 -7.54 -5.25 -5.18
CA LEU A 66 -8.17 -6.53 -5.49
C LEU A 66 -9.19 -6.87 -4.38
N SER A 67 -10.06 -7.86 -4.62
CA SER A 67 -11.14 -8.23 -3.70
C SER A 67 -10.64 -8.70 -2.32
N THR A 68 -9.43 -9.25 -2.26
CA THR A 68 -8.83 -9.83 -1.04
C THR A 68 -7.57 -9.13 -0.55
N LYS A 69 -7.04 -8.17 -1.32
CA LYS A 69 -5.78 -7.49 -1.02
C LYS A 69 -5.62 -6.18 -1.78
N VAL A 70 -4.75 -5.32 -1.27
CA VAL A 70 -4.28 -4.07 -1.88
C VAL A 70 -2.79 -4.17 -2.14
#